data_AF-A0AAU7LW81-F1
#
_entry.id   AF-A0AAU7LW81-F1
#
_cell.length_a   1.000
_cell.length_b   1.000
_cell.length_c   1.000
_cell.angle_alpha   90.00
_cell.angle_beta   90.00
_cell.angle_gamma   90.00
#
_symmetry.space_group_name_H-M   'P 1'
#
loop_
_entity.id
_entity.type
_entity.pdbx_description
1 polymer ?
#
loop_
_entity_poly.entity_id
_entity_poly.type
_entity_poly.pdbx_seq_one_letter_code
_entity_poly.pdbx_strand_id
1 'polypeptide(L)' 'MGLYSHYSTPDLEALRQRLMDSLHARLTGPTSATSNGRSVQFQQQTDHIRKEAGEVATELARRNGQFDRRPIYLA' A
#
# COMPACT_ATOMS: atom_id res chain seq x y z
N MET A 1 14.94 10.53 -5.10
CA MET A 1 15.30 9.30 -4.36
C MET A 1 14.04 8.86 -3.62
N GLY A 2 13.46 7.70 -3.96
CA GLY A 2 12.16 7.26 -3.41
C GLY A 2 12.25 6.77 -1.96
N LEU A 3 11.15 6.83 -1.20
CA LEU A 3 11.09 6.43 0.22
C LEU A 3 11.69 5.03 0.47
N TYR A 4 11.55 4.12 -0.50
CA TYR A 4 11.91 2.71 -0.41
C TYR A 4 13.25 2.34 -1.05
N SER A 5 14.06 3.32 -1.46
CA SER A 5 15.33 3.05 -2.16
C SER A 5 16.37 2.34 -1.31
N HIS A 6 16.26 2.42 0.03
CA HIS A 6 17.21 1.84 0.98
C HIS A 6 16.88 0.40 1.38
N TYR A 7 15.69 -0.11 1.06
CA TYR A 7 15.32 -1.50 1.32
C TYR A 7 15.90 -2.43 0.27
N SER A 8 16.23 -3.66 0.65
CA SER A 8 16.53 -4.72 -0.33
C SER A 8 15.25 -5.21 -1.00
N THR A 9 15.36 -5.87 -2.16
CA THR A 9 14.20 -6.46 -2.85
C THR A 9 13.43 -7.46 -1.98
N PRO A 10 14.07 -8.42 -1.27
CA PRO A 10 13.33 -9.33 -0.39
C PRO A 10 12.65 -8.61 0.77
N ASP A 11 13.23 -7.51 1.29
CA ASP A 11 12.57 -6.71 2.34
C ASP A 11 11.31 -6.01 1.81
N LEU A 12 11.32 -5.54 0.57
CA LEU A 12 10.15 -4.93 -0.07
C LEU A 12 9.03 -5.95 -0.33
N GLU A 13 9.38 -7.17 -0.72
CA GLU A 13 8.41 -8.25 -0.88
C GLU A 13 7.77 -8.62 0.47
N ALA A 14 8.59 -8.75 1.52
CA ALA A 14 8.10 -8.99 2.88
C ALA A 14 7.21 -7.84 3.38
N LEU A 15 7.58 -6.58 3.10
CA LEU A 15 6.77 -5.41 3.45
C LEU A 15 5.43 -5.42 2.71
N ARG A 16 5.43 -5.72 1.40
CA ARG A 16 4.20 -5.85 0.61
C ARG A 16 3.27 -6.92 1.19
N GLN A 17 3.82 -8.07 1.57
CA GLN A 17 3.04 -9.15 2.15
C GLN A 17 2.39 -8.72 3.48
N ARG A 18 3.15 -8.09 4.37
CA ARG A 18 2.61 -7.56 5.65
C ARG A 18 1.51 -6.53 5.45
N LEU A 19 1.66 -5.63 4.48
CA LEU A 19 0.65 -4.63 4.15
C LEU A 19 -0.64 -5.31 3.64
N MET A 20 -0.52 -6.30 2.77
CA MET A 20 -1.67 -7.07 2.26
C MET A 20 -2.37 -7.87 3.36
N ASP A 21 -1.61 -8.54 4.22
CA ASP A 21 -2.17 -9.31 5.34
C ASP A 21 -2.90 -8.37 6.32
N SER A 22 -2.33 -7.18 6.59
CA SER A 22 -2.98 -6.17 7.44
C SER A 22 -4.28 -5.64 6.84
N LEU A 23 -4.31 -5.45 5.51
CA LEU A 23 -5.49 -5.00 4.78
C LEU A 23 -6.55 -6.09 4.75
N HIS A 24 -6.14 -7.34 4.53
CA HIS A 24 -7.03 -8.50 4.55
C HIS A 24 -7.67 -8.68 5.93
N ALA A 25 -6.87 -8.67 7.00
CA ALA A 25 -7.36 -8.79 8.37
C ALA A 25 -8.37 -7.70 8.75
N ARG A 26 -8.19 -6.48 8.21
CA ARG A 26 -9.15 -5.37 8.42
C ARG A 26 -10.44 -5.55 7.64
N LEU A 27 -10.38 -6.09 6.42
CA LEU A 27 -11.55 -6.32 5.57
C LEU A 27 -12.37 -7.54 6.01
N THR A 28 -11.71 -8.60 6.51
CA THR A 28 -12.35 -9.85 6.92
C THR A 28 -12.64 -9.93 8.41
N GLY A 29 -12.00 -9.07 9.22
CA GLY A 29 -12.32 -8.93 10.63
C GLY A 29 -13.75 -8.44 10.86
N PRO A 30 -14.35 -8.72 12.02
CA PRO A 30 -15.68 -8.21 12.35
C PRO A 30 -15.65 -6.69 12.28
N THR A 31 -16.28 -6.14 11.23
CA THR A 31 -16.39 -4.69 11.01
C THR A 31 -17.37 -4.13 12.04
N SER A 32 -16.91 -3.98 13.28
CA SER A 32 -17.64 -3.24 14.30
C SER A 32 -17.47 -1.75 14.04
N ALA A 33 -18.32 -1.19 13.18
CA ALA A 33 -18.45 0.27 13.04
C ALA A 33 -19.88 0.72 13.38
N THR A 34 -20.20 0.53 14.65
CA THR A 34 -21.22 1.24 15.41
C THR A 34 -20.68 2.62 15.82
N SER A 35 -21.38 3.70 15.46
CA SER A 35 -21.30 5.09 15.97
C SER A 35 -20.15 6.06 15.53
N ASN A 36 -20.58 7.11 14.81
CA ASN A 36 -20.18 8.53 14.77
C ASN A 36 -18.72 9.03 14.61
N GLY A 37 -17.69 8.18 14.50
CA GLY A 37 -16.34 8.71 14.21
C GLY A 37 -15.25 7.69 13.86
N ARG A 38 -15.42 6.43 14.24
CA ARG A 38 -14.44 5.36 13.98
C ARG A 38 -14.42 4.87 12.53
N SER A 39 -15.52 5.05 11.79
CA SER A 39 -15.61 4.66 10.37
C SER A 39 -14.69 5.49 9.47
N VAL A 40 -14.63 6.81 9.67
CA VAL A 40 -13.75 7.71 8.90
C VAL A 40 -12.28 7.41 9.17
N GLN A 41 -11.91 7.17 10.43
CA GLN A 41 -10.54 6.79 10.80
C GLN A 41 -10.14 5.42 10.24
N PHE A 42 -11.08 4.46 10.20
CA PHE A 42 -10.89 3.16 9.57
C PHE A 42 -10.65 3.27 8.05
N GLN A 43 -11.44 4.11 7.36
CA GLN A 43 -11.28 4.39 5.93
C GLN A 43 -9.93 5.04 5.62
N GLN A 44 -9.56 6.11 6.35
CA GLN A 44 -8.28 6.80 6.18
C GLN A 44 -7.08 5.86 6.35
N GLN A 45 -7.11 4.97 7.34
CA GLN A 45 -6.03 4.00 7.52
C GLN A 45 -5.98 2.95 6.41
N THR A 46 -7.14 2.54 5.88
CA THR A 46 -7.20 1.59 4.77
C THR A 46 -6.66 2.20 3.48
N ASP A 47 -6.99 3.46 3.21
CA ASP A 47 -6.47 4.23 2.09
C ASP A 47 -4.96 4.45 2.20
N HIS A 48 -4.45 4.71 3.41
CA HIS A 48 -3.01 4.81 3.67
C HIS A 48 -2.29 3.49 3.34
N ILE A 49 -2.80 2.35 3.83
CA ILE A 49 -2.21 1.02 3.56
C ILE A 49 -2.23 0.70 2.06
N ARG A 50 -3.32 1.03 1.35
CA ARG A 50 -3.41 0.86 -0.11
C ARG A 50 -2.38 1.70 -0.85
N LYS A 51 -2.24 2.97 -0.46
CA LYS A 51 -1.25 3.88 -1.06
C LYS A 51 0.16 3.34 -0.85
N GLU A 52 0.49 2.96 0.38
CA GLU A 52 1.80 2.40 0.73
C GLU A 52 2.12 1.13 -0.06
N ALA A 53 1.14 0.22 -0.18
CA ALA A 53 1.30 -0.99 -0.97
C ALA A 53 1.53 -0.69 -2.47
N GLY A 54 0.88 0.34 -3.01
CA GLY A 54 1.10 0.79 -4.39
C GLY A 54 2.49 1.38 -4.62
N GLU A 55 3.02 2.13 -3.66
CA GLU A 55 4.38 2.68 -3.73
C GLU A 55 5.43 1.57 -3.67
N VAL A 56 5.26 0.57 -2.78
CA VAL A 56 6.14 -0.60 -2.70
C VAL A 56 6.08 -1.43 -4.00
N ALA A 57 4.89 -1.65 -4.55
CA ALA A 57 4.72 -2.35 -5.82
C ALA A 57 5.38 -1.61 -6.99
N THR A 58 5.29 -0.28 -7.01
CA THR A 58 5.96 0.57 -8.02
C THR A 58 7.48 0.45 -7.93
N GLU A 59 8.04 0.46 -6.72
CA GLU A 59 9.48 0.30 -6.52
C GLU A 59 9.96 -1.10 -6.92
N LEU A 60 9.19 -2.16 -6.61
CA LEU A 60 9.47 -3.52 -7.07
C LEU A 60 9.42 -3.62 -8.61
N ALA A 61 8.40 -3.02 -9.24
CA ALA A 61 8.28 -2.98 -10.70
C ALA A 61 9.49 -2.27 -11.34
N ARG A 62 9.88 -1.11 -10.79
CA ARG A 62 11.08 -0.36 -11.22
C ARG A 62 12.35 -1.22 -11.15
N ARG A 63 12.53 -1.99 -10.06
CA ARG A 63 13.70 -2.88 -9.88
C ARG A 63 13.69 -4.08 -10.82
N ASN A 64 12.51 -4.59 -11.13
CA ASN A 64 12.33 -5.67 -12.10
C ASN A 64 12.41 -5.18 -13.57
N GLY A 65 12.75 -3.91 -13.80
CA GLY A 65 12.83 -3.32 -15.15
C GLY A 65 11.46 -3.06 -15.78
N GLN A 66 10.36 -3.33 -15.07
CA GLN A 66 9.02 -2.94 -15.47
C GLN A 66 8.77 -1.50 -15.03
N PHE A 67 9.26 -0.56 -15.81
CA PHE A 67 8.83 0.82 -15.67
C PHE A 67 7.35 0.91 -15.98
N ASP A 68 6.56 1.26 -14.98
CA ASP A 68 5.16 1.61 -15.15
C ASP A 68 5.12 2.83 -16.08
N ARG A 69 4.82 2.59 -17.36
CA ARG A 69 4.59 3.65 -18.36
C ARG A 69 3.27 4.30 -18.02
N ARG A 70 3.25 5.11 -16.95
CA ARG A 70 2.11 5.96 -16.64
C ARG A 70 1.89 6.85 -17.86
N PRO A 71 0.68 6.91 -18.43
CA PRO A 71 0.41 7.83 -19.52
C PRO A 71 0.77 9.25 -19.06
N ILE A 72 1.57 9.94 -19.86
CA ILE A 72 2.00 11.32 -19.62
C ILE A 72 0.77 12.22 -19.86
N TYR A 73 -0.16 12.25 -18.92
CA TYR A 73 -1.04 13.40 -18.82
C TYR A 73 -0.23 14.47 -18.07
N LEU A 74 0.25 15.46 -18.84
CA LEU A 74 0.87 16.66 -18.31
C LEU A 74 -0.05 17.34 -17.29
N ALA A 75 0.58 17.77 -16.19
CA ALA A 75 0.28 18.89 -15.27
C ALA A 75 -1.17 19.40 -15.17
#